data_AF-A0A5C7UVU0-F1
#
_entry.id   AF-A0A5C7UVU0-F1
#
_cell.length_a   1.000
_cell.length_b   1.000
_cell.length_c   1.000
_cell.angle_alpha   90.00
_cell.angle_beta   90.00
_cell.angle_gamma   90.00
#
_symmetry.space_group_name_H-M   'P 1'
#
loop_
_entity.id
_entity.type
_entity.pdbx_description
1 polymer ?
#
loop_
_entity_poly.entity_id
_entity_poly.type
_entity_poly.pdbx_seq_one_letter_code
_entity_poly.pdbx_strand_id
1 'polypeptide(L)'
;MSTVKPVSQAETTPRVKAVFDDIRATRGSEHINHFWRYLAFDPSLLEATWAEVKQVMATPSALDPLTKELIYIAVSVANGCGYCVHSHTAAARAKGMSAAQHADLLA
;
A
#
# COMPACT_ATOMS: atom_id res chain seq x y z
N MET A 1 -6.62 -13.32 9.32
CA MET A 1 -7.45 -12.35 10.10
C MET A 1 -6.52 -11.47 10.92
N SER A 2 -6.86 -10.20 11.14
CA SER A 2 -6.04 -9.28 11.95
C SER A 2 -6.16 -9.60 13.44
N THR A 3 -5.09 -9.36 14.20
CA THR A 3 -5.07 -9.44 15.67
C THR A 3 -5.45 -8.11 16.35
N VAL A 4 -5.48 -7.01 15.60
CA VAL A 4 -5.97 -5.70 16.04
C VAL A 4 -7.31 -5.37 15.38
N LYS A 5 -8.12 -4.53 16.03
CA LYS A 5 -9.37 -4.01 15.46
C LYS A 5 -9.09 -2.70 14.71
N PRO A 6 -9.85 -2.40 13.63
CA PRO A 6 -9.75 -1.09 12.99
C PRO A 6 -10.25 -0.01 13.96
N VAL A 7 -9.61 1.16 13.92
CA VAL A 7 -9.97 2.29 14.80
C VAL A 7 -11.31 2.89 14.35
N SER A 8 -12.32 2.88 15.22
CA SER A 8 -13.67 3.37 14.92
C SER A 8 -13.72 4.88 14.64
N GLN A 9 -12.81 5.64 15.25
CA GLN A 9 -12.70 7.10 15.13
C GLN A 9 -11.50 7.54 14.27
N ALA A 10 -11.01 6.68 13.36
CA ALA A 10 -9.86 6.98 12.52
C ALA A 10 -10.01 8.30 11.75
N GLU A 11 -11.17 8.49 11.10
CA GLU A 11 -11.43 9.67 10.24
C GLU A 11 -11.74 10.94 11.06
N THR A 12 -12.02 10.81 12.36
CA THR A 12 -12.27 11.96 13.27
C THR A 12 -11.07 12.29 14.15
N THR A 13 -10.02 11.46 14.14
CA THR A 13 -8.76 11.71 14.85
C THR A 13 -7.85 12.54 13.94
N PRO A 14 -7.50 13.80 14.28
CA PRO A 14 -6.85 14.72 13.34
C PRO A 14 -5.57 14.18 12.67
N ARG A 15 -4.70 13.52 13.46
CA ARG A 15 -3.45 12.92 12.96
C ARG A 15 -3.68 11.78 11.96
N VAL A 16 -4.58 10.85 12.29
CA VAL A 16 -4.92 9.72 11.41
C VAL A 16 -5.61 10.21 10.14
N LYS A 17 -6.55 11.16 10.28
CA LYS A 17 -7.24 11.77 9.14
C LYS A 17 -6.26 12.43 8.18
N ALA A 18 -5.28 13.18 8.70
CA ALA A 18 -4.26 13.84 7.87
C ALA A 18 -3.46 12.82 7.03
N VAL A 19 -3.08 11.68 7.61
CA VAL A 19 -2.40 10.61 6.85
C VAL A 19 -3.33 10.02 5.79
N PHE A 20 -4.60 9.74 6.12
CA PHE A 20 -5.54 9.16 5.16
C PHE A 20 -5.83 10.12 4.01
N ASP A 21 -6.01 11.41 4.29
CA ASP A 21 -6.18 12.43 3.26
C ASP A 21 -4.95 12.50 2.34
N ASP A 22 -3.73 12.42 2.88
CA ASP A 22 -2.52 12.40 2.07
C ASP A 22 -2.38 11.12 1.23
N ILE A 23 -2.80 9.96 1.75
CA ILE A 23 -2.88 8.72 0.98
C ILE A 23 -3.84 8.88 -0.20
N ARG A 24 -5.03 9.46 0.02
CA ARG A 24 -6.02 9.70 -1.04
C ARG A 24 -5.47 10.62 -2.12
N ALA A 25 -4.91 11.76 -1.71
CA ALA A 25 -4.32 12.74 -2.61
C ALA A 25 -3.16 12.14 -3.43
N THR A 26 -2.28 11.39 -2.77
CA THR A 26 -1.12 10.77 -3.42
C THR A 26 -1.50 9.67 -4.40
N ARG A 27 -2.53 8.88 -4.08
CA ARG A 27 -2.95 7.72 -4.91
C ARG A 27 -4.07 8.06 -5.90
N GLY A 28 -4.67 9.24 -5.81
CA GLY A 28 -5.82 9.64 -6.65
C GLY A 28 -7.04 8.75 -6.44
N SER A 29 -7.25 8.24 -5.21
CA SER A 29 -8.35 7.32 -4.90
C SER A 29 -8.90 7.57 -3.50
N GLU A 30 -10.23 7.55 -3.36
CA GLU A 30 -10.92 7.67 -2.08
C GLU A 30 -10.75 6.43 -1.18
N HIS A 31 -10.30 5.31 -1.75
CA HIS A 31 -10.21 4.04 -1.05
C HIS A 31 -8.94 3.92 -0.19
N ILE A 32 -9.13 3.89 1.14
CA ILE A 32 -8.10 3.48 2.10
C ILE A 32 -8.26 1.99 2.40
N ASN A 33 -7.28 1.18 1.97
CA ASN A 33 -7.26 -0.26 2.16
C ASN A 33 -7.06 -0.65 3.65
N HIS A 34 -7.30 -1.92 3.97
CA HIS A 34 -7.26 -2.39 5.35
C HIS A 34 -5.91 -2.19 6.06
N PHE A 35 -4.78 -2.27 5.37
CA PHE A 35 -3.47 -2.05 6.00
C PHE A 35 -3.42 -0.74 6.79
N TRP A 36 -3.79 0.38 6.17
CA TRP A 36 -3.79 1.69 6.81
C TRP A 36 -4.86 1.83 7.89
N ARG A 37 -6.07 1.29 7.66
CA ARG A 37 -7.16 1.32 8.64
C ARG A 37 -6.83 0.56 9.93
N TYR A 38 -6.09 -0.53 9.81
CA TYR A 38 -5.68 -1.34 10.93
C TYR A 38 -4.41 -0.83 11.58
N LEU A 39 -3.49 -0.17 10.86
CA LEU A 39 -2.29 0.45 11.42
C LEU A 39 -2.60 1.71 12.26
N ALA A 40 -3.76 2.33 12.02
CA ALA A 40 -4.18 3.58 12.66
C ALA A 40 -4.36 3.52 14.19
N PHE A 41 -4.22 2.35 14.83
CA PHE A 41 -4.24 2.24 16.30
C PHE A 41 -3.10 3.05 16.96
N ASP A 42 -2.01 3.26 16.24
CA ASP A 42 -0.89 4.11 16.65
C ASP A 42 -0.63 5.16 15.56
N PRO A 43 -1.00 6.44 15.79
CA PRO A 43 -0.80 7.51 14.82
C PRO A 43 0.68 7.75 14.46
N SER A 44 1.61 7.55 15.40
CA SER A 44 3.03 7.80 15.15
C SER A 44 3.62 6.72 14.24
N LEU A 45 3.23 5.45 14.47
CA LEU A 45 3.57 4.34 13.58
C LEU A 45 2.96 4.53 12.19
N LEU A 46 1.68 4.95 12.13
CA LEU A 46 1.00 5.21 10.87
C LEU A 46 1.70 6.30 10.04
N GLU A 47 2.03 7.43 10.66
CA GLU A 47 2.74 8.54 10.02
C GLU A 47 4.11 8.11 9.48
N ALA A 48 4.92 7.44 10.31
CA ALA A 48 6.26 6.98 9.90
C ALA A 48 6.19 5.97 8.75
N THR A 49 5.28 4.99 8.84
CA THR A 49 5.11 3.96 7.82
C THR A 49 4.63 4.56 6.50
N TRP A 50 3.69 5.50 6.54
CA TRP A 50 3.23 6.18 5.34
C TRP A 50 4.32 7.04 4.70
N ALA A 51 5.09 7.78 5.50
CA ALA A 51 6.18 8.60 5.00
C ALA A 51 7.21 7.76 4.21
N GLU A 52 7.59 6.59 4.74
CA GLU A 52 8.51 5.67 4.07
C GLU A 52 7.90 5.11 2.78
N VAL A 53 6.66 4.61 2.84
CA VAL A 53 5.98 4.06 1.66
C VAL A 53 5.83 5.12 0.58
N LYS A 54 5.44 6.35 0.94
CA LYS A 54 5.29 7.46 -0.01
C LYS A 54 6.64 7.80 -0.64
N GLN A 55 7.69 7.91 0.16
CA GLN A 55 9.04 8.20 -0.31
C GLN A 55 9.51 7.16 -1.33
N VAL A 56 9.29 5.87 -1.07
CA VAL A 56 9.77 4.80 -1.97
C VAL A 56 8.85 4.58 -3.16
N MET A 57 7.54 4.53 -2.95
CA MET A 57 6.58 4.02 -3.95
C MET A 57 5.88 5.11 -4.76
N ALA A 58 5.79 6.34 -4.24
CA ALA A 58 5.02 7.42 -4.86
C ALA A 58 5.88 8.58 -5.38
N THR A 59 7.15 8.68 -4.99
CA THR A 59 8.04 9.71 -5.54
C THR A 59 8.69 9.28 -6.87
N PRO A 60 8.99 10.24 -7.76
CA PRO A 60 9.76 9.97 -8.98
C PRO A 60 11.11 9.32 -8.67
N SER A 61 11.50 8.32 -9.46
CA SER A 61 12.80 7.66 -9.36
C SER A 61 13.20 7.04 -10.68
N ALA A 62 14.40 6.46 -10.75
CA ALA A 62 14.88 5.73 -11.92
C ALA A 62 14.05 4.48 -12.27
N LEU A 63 13.41 3.85 -11.26
CA LEU A 63 12.45 2.77 -11.48
C LEU A 63 11.05 3.36 -11.70
N ASP A 64 10.38 2.92 -12.76
CA ASP A 64 9.00 3.28 -13.01
C ASP A 64 8.05 2.65 -11.96
N PRO A 65 6.83 3.19 -11.80
CA PRO A 65 5.91 2.73 -10.77
C PRO A 65 5.47 1.26 -10.88
N LEU A 66 5.41 0.70 -12.09
CA LEU A 66 5.02 -0.70 -12.30
C LEU A 66 6.16 -1.62 -11.88
N THR A 67 7.39 -1.33 -12.30
CA THR A 67 8.58 -2.11 -11.88
C THR A 67 8.70 -2.18 -10.36
N LYS A 68 8.43 -1.07 -9.64
CA LYS A 68 8.41 -1.08 -8.16
C LYS A 68 7.37 -2.05 -7.58
N GLU A 69 6.16 -2.12 -8.15
CA GLU A 69 5.14 -3.07 -7.67
C GLU A 69 5.51 -4.52 -7.97
N LEU A 70 6.11 -4.81 -9.13
CA LEU A 70 6.56 -6.17 -9.47
C LEU A 70 7.58 -6.68 -8.44
N ILE A 71 8.54 -5.83 -8.07
CA ILE A 71 9.51 -6.14 -7.00
C ILE A 71 8.77 -6.35 -5.67
N TYR A 72 7.81 -5.48 -5.33
CA TYR A 72 7.03 -5.61 -4.10
C TYR A 72 6.25 -6.93 -4.05
N ILE A 73 5.65 -7.35 -5.16
CA ILE A 73 4.95 -8.64 -5.27
C ILE A 73 5.93 -9.79 -5.06
N ALA A 74 7.08 -9.79 -5.74
CA ALA A 74 8.08 -10.85 -5.61
C ALA A 74 8.54 -11.02 -4.16
N VAL A 75 8.85 -9.91 -3.47
CA VAL A 75 9.22 -9.94 -2.04
C VAL A 75 8.05 -10.39 -1.17
N SER A 76 6.82 -9.99 -1.49
CA SER A 76 5.61 -10.41 -0.77
C SER A 76 5.37 -11.92 -0.88
N VAL A 77 5.61 -12.51 -2.06
CA VAL A 77 5.55 -13.96 -2.30
C VAL A 77 6.64 -14.66 -1.51
N ALA A 78 7.90 -14.20 -1.59
CA ALA A 78 9.02 -14.76 -0.85
C ALA A 78 8.80 -14.75 0.67
N ASN A 79 8.13 -13.73 1.19
CA ASN A 79 7.78 -13.59 2.61
C ASN A 79 6.49 -14.33 3.00
N GLY A 80 5.80 -15.00 2.08
CA GLY A 80 4.54 -15.69 2.35
C GLY A 80 3.38 -14.76 2.78
N CYS A 81 3.44 -13.47 2.44
CA CYS A 81 2.43 -12.50 2.85
C CYS A 81 1.24 -12.47 1.87
N GLY A 82 0.23 -13.30 2.11
CA GLY A 82 -0.97 -13.36 1.25
C GLY A 82 -1.69 -12.01 1.07
N TYR A 83 -1.84 -11.22 2.14
CA TYR A 83 -2.44 -9.88 2.05
C TYR A 83 -1.63 -8.95 1.12
N CYS A 84 -0.31 -8.96 1.28
CA CYS A 84 0.60 -8.14 0.50
C CYS A 84 0.54 -8.53 -0.99
N VAL A 85 0.57 -9.83 -1.29
CA VAL A 85 0.44 -10.35 -2.67
C VAL A 85 -0.84 -9.83 -3.31
N HIS A 86 -2.00 -9.92 -2.63
CA HIS A 86 -3.25 -9.40 -3.16
C HIS A 86 -3.23 -7.89 -3.38
N SER A 87 -2.79 -7.12 -2.37
CA SER A 87 -2.78 -5.66 -2.43
C SER A 87 -1.86 -5.13 -3.53
N HIS A 88 -0.64 -5.67 -3.65
CA HIS A 88 0.34 -5.21 -4.62
C HIS A 88 0.06 -5.73 -6.03
N THR A 89 -0.55 -6.91 -6.19
CA THR A 89 -1.05 -7.36 -7.50
C THR A 89 -2.14 -6.43 -8.02
N ALA A 90 -3.06 -5.97 -7.15
CA ALA A 90 -4.06 -4.98 -7.54
C ALA A 90 -3.43 -3.63 -7.93
N ALA A 91 -2.43 -3.17 -7.17
CA ALA A 91 -1.69 -1.95 -7.47
C ALA A 91 -0.91 -2.03 -8.80
N ALA A 92 -0.25 -3.15 -9.07
CA ALA A 92 0.46 -3.39 -10.32
C ALA A 92 -0.50 -3.36 -11.52
N ARG A 93 -1.68 -4.00 -11.42
CA ARG A 93 -2.73 -3.95 -12.46
C ARG A 93 -3.22 -2.52 -12.70
N ALA A 94 -3.46 -1.75 -11.64
CA ALA A 94 -3.84 -0.34 -11.77
C ALA A 94 -2.77 0.51 -12.46
N LYS A 95 -1.50 0.10 -12.39
CA LYS A 95 -0.34 0.70 -13.07
C LYS A 95 -0.03 0.08 -14.44
N GLY A 96 -0.93 -0.76 -14.97
CA GLY A 96 -0.83 -1.29 -16.33
C GLY A 96 -0.16 -2.67 -16.47
N MET A 97 0.02 -3.42 -15.39
CA MET A 97 0.52 -4.81 -15.49
C MET A 97 -0.39 -5.65 -16.39
N SER A 98 0.18 -6.15 -17.49
CA SER A 98 -0.50 -7.05 -18.42
C SER A 98 -0.60 -8.48 -17.89
N ALA A 99 -1.47 -9.29 -18.49
CA ALA A 99 -1.54 -10.72 -18.17
C ALA A 99 -0.24 -11.46 -18.49
N ALA A 100 0.48 -11.06 -19.55
CA ALA A 100 1.78 -11.63 -19.91
C ALA A 100 2.84 -11.32 -18.85
N GLN A 101 2.98 -10.04 -18.44
CA GLN A 101 3.88 -9.66 -17.35
C GLN A 101 3.55 -10.37 -16.03
N HIS A 102 2.26 -10.56 -15.74
CA HIS A 102 1.86 -11.29 -14.55
C HIS A 102 2.21 -12.79 -14.62
N ALA A 103 2.13 -13.41 -15.81
CA ALA A 103 2.60 -14.77 -16.01
C ALA A 103 4.13 -14.86 -15.86
N ASP A 104 4.87 -13.94 -16.47
CA ASP A 104 6.33 -13.89 -16.38
C ASP A 104 6.82 -13.67 -14.93
N LEU A 105 6.10 -12.86 -14.14
CA LEU A 105 6.41 -12.64 -12.72
C LEU A 105 6.31 -13.92 -11.87
N LEU A 106 5.45 -14.86 -12.27
CA LEU A 106 5.15 -16.09 -11.52
C LEU A 106 5.96 -17.30 -12.00
N ALA A 107 6.66 -17.19 -13.13
CA ALA A 107 7.46 -18.26 -13.72
C ALA A 107 8.74 -18.53 -12.92
#